data_AF-A0A7Z9BNG3-F1
#
_entry.id   AF-A0A7Z9BNG3-F1
#
_cell.length_a   1.000
_cell.length_b   1.000
_cell.length_c   1.000
_cell.angle_alpha   90.00
_cell.angle_beta   90.00
_cell.angle_gamma   90.00
#
_symmetry.space_group_name_H-M   'P 1'
#
loop_
_entity.id
_entity.type
_entity.pdbx_description
1 polymer ?
#
loop_
_entity_poly.entity_id
_entity_poly.type
_entity_poly.pdbx_seq_one_letter_code
_entity_poly.pdbx_strand_id
1 'polypeptide(L)' 'MIRFYQNLHQGLSVALSLNQAQIWLRNITKLELERWIEEDRLLLDRTQKINLKPQVKLMPDEAKPFKSPFYWAAFCAIG' A
#
# COMPACT_ATOMS: atom_id res chain seq x y z
N MET A 1 -2.65 -2.83 3.40
CA MET A 1 -3.09 -2.23 4.67
C MET A 1 -1.99 -1.82 5.64
N ILE A 2 -0.70 -2.03 5.36
CA ILE A 2 0.37 -1.72 6.34
C ILE A 2 0.46 -0.22 6.66
N ARG A 3 0.18 0.68 5.70
CA ARG A 3 0.08 2.12 5.97
C ARG A 3 -0.96 2.51 7.02
N PHE A 4 -2.08 1.78 7.11
CA PHE A 4 -3.10 2.04 8.13
C PHE A 4 -2.54 1.88 9.54
N TYR A 5 -1.80 0.80 9.80
CA TYR A 5 -1.16 0.59 11.11
C TYR A 5 -0.06 1.61 11.39
N GLN A 6 0.69 2.03 10.38
CA GLN A 6 1.66 3.13 10.53
C GLN A 6 0.97 4.43 10.94
N ASN A 7 -0.16 4.75 10.32
CA ASN A 7 -0.96 5.93 10.64
C ASN A 7 -1.54 5.85 12.07
N LEU A 8 -2.05 4.68 12.45
CA LEU A 8 -2.53 4.44 13.82
C LEU A 8 -1.44 4.59 14.87
N HIS A 9 -0.25 4.02 14.63
CA HIS A 9 0.89 4.16 15.54
C HIS A 9 1.38 5.61 15.66
N GLN A 10 1.08 6.46 14.69
CA GLN A 10 1.34 7.90 14.73
C GLN A 10 0.24 8.70 15.46
N GLY A 11 -0.77 8.03 16.02
CA GLY A 11 -1.83 8.64 16.83
C GLY A 11 -3.04 9.16 16.04
N LEU A 12 -3.15 8.81 14.75
CA LEU A 12 -4.34 9.15 13.96
C LEU A 12 -5.55 8.32 14.41
N SER A 13 -6.75 8.90 14.30
CA SER A 13 -7.99 8.16 14.54
C SER A 13 -8.16 7.02 13.53
N VAL A 14 -8.97 6.02 13.85
CA VAL A 14 -9.23 4.88 12.95
C VAL A 14 -9.72 5.35 11.59
N ALA A 15 -10.70 6.26 11.56
CA ALA A 15 -11.26 6.79 10.32
C ALA A 15 -10.21 7.55 9.48
N LEU A 16 -9.39 8.40 10.11
CA LEU A 16 -8.34 9.15 9.42
C LEU A 16 -7.23 8.23 8.91
N SER A 17 -6.81 7.26 9.73
CA SER A 17 -5.80 6.28 9.37
C SER A 17 -6.22 5.47 8.15
N LEU A 18 -7.48 5.03 8.12
CA LEU A 18 -8.06 4.26 7.03
C LEU A 18 -8.13 5.09 5.76
N ASN A 19 -8.70 6.30 5.86
CA ASN A 19 -8.86 7.20 4.72
C ASN A 19 -7.51 7.52 4.06
N GLN A 20 -6.51 7.90 4.86
CA GLN A 20 -5.18 8.22 4.34
C GLN A 20 -4.48 7.01 3.73
N ALA A 21 -4.62 5.82 4.33
CA ALA A 21 -4.05 4.60 3.78
C ALA A 21 -4.67 4.21 2.44
N GLN A 22 -5.99 4.37 2.28
CA GLN A 22 -6.70 4.11 1.02
C GLN A 22 -6.33 5.12 -0.06
N ILE A 23 -6.25 6.42 0.27
CA ILE A 23 -5.81 7.47 -0.66
C ILE A 23 -4.37 7.20 -1.12
N TRP A 24 -3.49 6.85 -0.19
CA TRP A 24 -2.11 6.50 -0.50
C TRP A 24 -2.05 5.31 -1.47
N LEU A 25 -2.79 4.23 -1.19
CA LEU A 25 -2.79 3.04 -2.04
C LEU A 25 -3.34 3.36 -3.45
N ARG A 26 -4.39 4.19 -3.54
CA ARG A 26 -4.97 4.60 -4.82
C ARG A 26 -3.97 5.38 -5.70
N ASN A 27 -3.11 6.18 -5.07
CA ASN A 27 -2.28 7.15 -5.78
C ASN A 27 -0.84 6.69 -5.99
N ILE A 28 -0.35 5.72 -5.22
CA ILE A 28 1.04 5.26 -5.30
C ILE A 28 1.37 4.73 -6.69
N THR A 29 2.49 5.20 -7.23
CA THR A 29 3.05 4.73 -8.50
C THR A 29 3.86 3.46 -8.28
N LYS A 30 4.14 2.72 -9.36
CA LYS A 30 5.05 1.58 -9.32
C LYS A 30 6.40 1.98 -8.73
N LEU A 31 6.99 3.08 -9.20
CA LEU A 31 8.31 3.51 -8.74
C LEU A 31 8.33 3.83 -7.24
N GLU A 32 7.31 4.55 -6.75
CA GLU A 32 7.17 4.84 -5.32
C GLU A 32 6.91 3.57 -4.50
N LEU A 33 6.18 2.61 -5.05
CA LEU A 33 5.91 1.33 -4.40
C LEU A 33 7.18 0.49 -4.28
N GLU A 34 7.98 0.40 -5.34
CA GLU A 34 9.27 -0.29 -5.34
C GLU A 34 10.23 0.34 -4.33
N ARG A 35 10.36 1.67 -4.34
CA ARG A 35 11.13 2.40 -3.32
C ARG A 35 10.63 2.13 -1.91
N TRP A 36 9.32 2.13 -1.69
CA TRP A 36 8.74 1.88 -0.37
C TRP A 36 9.00 0.46 0.14
N ILE A 37 9.08 -0.52 -0.77
CA ILE A 37 9.44 -1.92 -0.45
C ILE A 37 10.94 -2.04 -0.17
N GLU A 38 11.79 -1.31 -0.90
CA GLU A 38 13.25 -1.31 -0.74
C GLU A 38 13.73 -0.55 0.49
N GLU A 39 13.04 0.53 0.88
CA GLU A 39 13.29 1.30 2.11
C GLU A 39 12.96 0.50 3.40
N ASP A 40 12.75 -0.82 3.29
CA ASP A 40 12.56 -1.83 4.35
C ASP A 40 11.52 -1.46 5.42
N ARG A 41 10.58 -0.56 5.08
CA ARG A 41 9.37 -0.26 5.90
C ARG A 41 8.39 -1.43 5.94
N LEU A 42 8.75 -2.52 5.28
CA LEU A 42 7.99 -3.73 5.08
C LEU A 42 8.89 -4.90 5.41
N LEU A 43 8.62 -5.55 6.55
CA LEU A 43 9.15 -6.87 6.89
C LEU A 43 8.53 -7.94 5.97
N LEU A 44 8.63 -7.76 4.65
CA LEU A 44 8.21 -8.74 3.67
C LEU A 44 9.25 -9.84 3.64
N ASP A 45 8.79 -11.06 3.88
CA ASP A 45 9.63 -12.24 3.73
C ASP A 45 10.11 -12.38 2.28
N ARG A 46 11.24 -13.07 2.08
CA ARG A 46 11.88 -13.25 0.77
C ARG A 46 10.88 -13.78 -0.27
N THR A 47 10.02 -14.69 0.15
CA THR A 47 8.94 -15.28 -0.65
C THR A 47 7.91 -14.26 -1.09
N GLN A 48 7.55 -13.32 -0.22
CA GLN A 48 6.58 -12.25 -0.52
C GLN A 48 7.20 -11.22 -1.46
N LYS A 49 8.49 -10.88 -1.29
CA LYS A 49 9.24 -10.03 -2.23
C LYS A 49 9.31 -10.68 -3.63
N ILE A 50 9.46 -12.00 -3.72
CA ILE A 50 9.49 -12.73 -5.00
C ILE A 50 8.12 -12.77 -5.68
N ASN A 51 7.02 -12.90 -4.94
CA ASN A 51 5.68 -12.95 -5.52
C ASN A 51 5.14 -11.57 -5.94
N LEU A 52 5.56 -10.50 -5.28
CA LEU A 52 5.12 -9.14 -5.62
C LEU A 52 5.81 -8.57 -6.86
N LYS A 53 7.11 -8.89 -7.03
CA LYS A 53 7.96 -8.34 -8.10
C LYS A 53 7.45 -8.60 -9.52
N PRO A 54 6.98 -9.79 -9.92
CA PRO A 54 6.56 -10.07 -11.29
C PRO A 54 5.33 -9.25 -11.73
N GLN A 55 4.35 -9.09 -10.84
CA GLN A 55 3.11 -8.37 -11.14
C GLN A 55 3.34 -6.86 -11.27
N VAL A 56 4.27 -6.33 -10.48
CA VAL A 56 4.62 -4.90 -10.50
C VAL A 56 5.63 -4.59 -11.61
N LYS A 57 6.58 -5.49 -11.92
CA LYS A 57 7.63 -5.28 -12.93
C LYS A 57 7.11 -5.04 -14.35
N LEU A 58 6.00 -5.68 -14.72
CA LEU A 58 5.43 -5.58 -16.06
C LEU A 58 4.71 -4.23 -16.31
N MET A 59 4.52 -3.43 -15.27
CA MET A 59 3.83 -2.15 -15.38
C MET A 59 4.82 -1.00 -15.67
N PRO A 60 4.40 0.04 -16.40
CA PRO A 60 5.14 1.30 -16.50
C PRO A 60 5.42 1.92 -15.13
N ASP A 61 6.50 2.69 -15.00
CA ASP A 61 6.92 3.27 -13.70
C ASP A 61 5.89 4.24 -13.12
N GLU A 62 5.16 4.94 -13.98
CA GLU A 62 4.06 5.85 -13.61
C GLU A 62 2.73 5.12 -13.39
N ALA A 63 2.66 3.82 -13.67
CA ALA A 63 1.44 3.06 -13.48
C ALA A 63 1.07 3.01 -12.00
N LYS A 64 -0.24 3.09 -11.74
CA LYS A 64 -0.81 3.02 -10.40
C LYS A 64 -1.43 1.63 -10.20
N PRO A 65 -0.68 0.65 -9.67
CA PRO A 65 -1.13 -0.75 -9.60
C PRO A 65 -2.43 -0.92 -8.82
N PHE A 66 -2.65 -0.07 -7.82
CA PHE A 66 -3.79 -0.18 -6.91
C PHE A 66 -4.82 0.95 -7.07
N LYS A 67 -4.86 1.60 -8.25
CA LYS A 67 -5.82 2.67 -8.55
C LYS A 67 -7.28 2.19 -8.42
N SER A 68 -7.54 0.94 -8.80
CA SER A 68 -8.88 0.35 -8.74
C SER A 68 -9.36 0.18 -7.30
N PRO A 69 -10.61 0.53 -6.97
CA PRO A 69 -11.19 0.29 -5.64
C PRO A 69 -11.21 -1.19 -5.25
N PHE A 70 -11.13 -2.11 -6.23
CA PHE A 70 -11.02 -3.55 -6.00
C PHE A 70 -9.94 -3.91 -4.96
N TYR A 71 -8.84 -3.15 -4.89
CA TYR A 71 -7.71 -3.45 -4.02
C TYR A 71 -7.84 -2.93 -2.58
N TRP A 72 -8.78 -2.02 -2.29
CA TRP A 72 -8.84 -1.35 -0.98
C TRP A 72 -10.24 -1.04 -0.45
N ALA A 73 -11.29 -1.11 -1.26
CA ALA A 73 -12.65 -0.77 -0.85
C ALA A 73 -13.27 -1.79 0.11
N ALA A 74 -12.75 -3.03 0.14
CA ALA A 74 -13.19 -4.05 1.09
C ALA A 74 -12.87 -3.69 2.56
N PHE A 75 -11.92 -2.78 2.79
CA PHE A 75 -11.59 -2.34 4.14
C PHE A 75 -12.47 -1.17 4.54
N CYS A 76 -13.34 -1.39 5.53
CA CYS A 76 -14.19 -0.36 6.11
C CYS A 76 -13.99 -0.32 7.64
N ALA A 77 -14.11 0.87 8.22
CA ALA A 77 -14.18 1.03 9.67
C ALA A 77 -15.64 0.80 10.07
N ILE A 78 -15.88 -0.30 10.77
CA ILE A 78 -17.17 -0.64 11.38
C ILE A 78 -17.01 -0.43 12.89
N GLY A 79 -17.94 0.33 13.47
CA GLY A 79 -17.95 0.74 14.87
C GLY A 79 -19.36 0.70 15.42
#